data_AF-A0A6J4UNF9-F1
#
_entry.id   AF-A0A6J4UNF9-F1
#
_cell.length_a   1.000
_cell.length_b   1.000
_cell.length_c   1.000
_cell.angle_alpha   90.00
_cell.angle_beta   90.00
_cell.angle_gamma   90.00
#
_symmetry.space_group_name_H-M   'P 1'
#
loop_
_entity.id
_entity.type
_entity.pdbx_description
1 polymer ?
#
loop_
_entity_poly.entity_id
_entity_poly.type
_entity_poly.pdbx_seq_one_letter_code
_entity_poly.pdbx_strand_id
1 'polypeptide(L)'
;MGIIDHAEAFEDAIRQAAVVASPRKFLEYVLVPGHRSGKSHIFIETLGFRPRSADDALALAALYVEEAKLRIGQGQYRLGDRDEHGRRCTIVVTVRGIAIRSGWILLHDGILALTTPFSGFATGREDI
;
A
#
# COMPACT_ATOMS: atom_id res chain seq x y z
N MET A 1 -30.91 15.68 -13.63
CA MET A 1 -29.51 16.05 -13.38
C MET A 1 -28.98 15.02 -12.39
N GLY A 2 -28.22 14.03 -12.88
CA GLY A 2 -27.88 12.84 -12.10
C GLY A 2 -26.98 13.19 -10.93
N ILE A 3 -27.34 12.73 -9.73
CA ILE A 3 -26.45 12.69 -8.57
C ILE A 3 -25.38 11.66 -8.96
N ILE A 4 -24.19 12.12 -9.30
CA ILE A 4 -23.03 11.22 -9.38
C ILE A 4 -22.83 10.73 -7.95
N ASP A 5 -23.00 9.42 -7.73
CA ASP A 5 -22.70 8.82 -6.44
C ASP A 5 -21.22 9.08 -6.14
N HIS A 6 -20.94 9.67 -4.97
CA HIS A 6 -19.57 9.94 -4.55
C HIS A 6 -18.72 8.65 -4.43
N ALA A 7 -19.34 7.47 -4.39
CA ALA A 7 -18.68 6.18 -4.50
C ALA A 7 -18.18 5.91 -5.93
N GLU A 8 -19.02 6.04 -6.95
CA GLU A 8 -18.63 5.81 -8.36
C GLU A 8 -17.51 6.76 -8.79
N ALA A 9 -17.61 8.04 -8.43
CA ALA A 9 -16.56 9.02 -8.73
C ALA A 9 -15.19 8.67 -8.11
N PHE A 10 -15.19 8.00 -6.95
CA PHE A 10 -13.94 7.54 -6.34
C PHE A 10 -13.38 6.30 -7.05
N GLU A 11 -14.24 5.34 -7.42
CA GLU A 11 -13.80 4.14 -8.12
C GLU A 11 -13.13 4.47 -9.45
N ASP A 12 -13.69 5.41 -10.21
CA ASP A 12 -13.06 5.87 -11.45
C ASP A 12 -11.74 6.59 -11.17
N ALA A 13 -11.71 7.47 -10.16
CA ALA A 13 -10.50 8.19 -9.79
C ALA A 13 -9.36 7.25 -9.36
N ILE A 14 -9.64 6.24 -8.54
CA ILE A 14 -8.60 5.29 -8.09
C ILE A 14 -8.14 4.37 -9.23
N ARG A 15 -9.04 3.95 -10.13
CA ARG A 15 -8.68 3.13 -11.31
C ARG A 15 -7.78 3.86 -12.29
N GLN A 16 -7.93 5.19 -12.38
CA GLN A 16 -7.10 6.04 -13.25
C GLN A 16 -5.86 6.60 -12.54
N ALA A 17 -5.71 6.34 -11.24
CA ALA A 17 -4.67 6.97 -10.44
C ALA A 17 -3.26 6.54 -10.84
N ALA A 18 -2.33 7.49 -10.80
CA ALA A 18 -0.90 7.19 -10.83
C ALA A 18 -0.48 6.56 -9.50
N VAL A 19 -0.21 5.26 -9.51
CA VAL A 19 0.19 4.50 -8.31
C VAL A 19 1.68 4.68 -8.03
N VAL A 20 2.02 5.17 -6.84
CA VAL A 20 3.40 5.48 -6.44
C VAL A 20 3.73 4.92 -5.06
N ALA A 21 4.85 4.21 -4.96
CA ALA A 21 5.47 3.84 -3.69
C ALA A 21 6.90 4.39 -3.64
N SER A 22 7.19 5.25 -2.65
CA SER A 22 8.55 5.76 -2.47
C SER A 22 9.45 4.70 -1.82
N PRO A 23 10.63 4.38 -2.40
CA PRO A 23 11.59 3.46 -1.79
C PRO A 23 12.00 3.88 -0.36
N ARG A 24 11.94 5.18 -0.06
CA ARG A 24 12.23 5.72 1.29
C ARG A 24 11.32 5.15 2.36
N LYS A 25 10.05 4.86 2.02
CA LYS A 25 9.11 4.19 2.94
C LYS A 25 9.58 2.81 3.37
N PHE A 26 10.44 2.16 2.59
CA PHE A 26 11.01 0.87 2.96
C PHE A 26 12.35 1.06 3.67
N LEU A 27 13.24 1.84 3.04
CA LEU A 27 14.60 2.07 3.52
C LEU A 27 14.66 2.69 4.92
N GLU A 28 13.75 3.63 5.22
CA GLU A 28 13.76 4.42 6.45
C GLU A 28 12.79 3.88 7.51
N TYR A 29 12.02 2.82 7.21
CA TYR A 29 10.96 2.34 8.10
C TYR A 29 10.99 0.82 8.33
N VAL A 30 10.76 -0.01 7.30
CA VAL A 30 10.63 -1.47 7.48
C VAL A 30 11.95 -2.21 7.30
N LEU A 31 12.93 -1.64 6.60
CA LEU A 31 14.28 -2.21 6.45
C LEU A 31 15.27 -1.61 7.46
N VAL A 32 14.81 -0.91 8.49
CA VAL A 32 15.67 -0.37 9.55
C VAL A 32 15.74 -1.37 10.72
N PRO A 33 16.89 -1.99 11.00
CA PRO A 33 17.04 -2.91 12.13
C PRO A 33 16.60 -2.28 13.45
N GLY A 34 15.86 -3.03 14.26
CA GLY A 34 15.42 -2.56 15.58
C GLY A 34 14.50 -1.34 15.56
N HIS A 35 13.90 -0.99 14.41
CA HIS A 35 12.93 0.11 14.34
C HIS A 35 11.82 -0.08 15.39
N ARG A 36 11.50 0.99 16.14
CA ARG A 36 10.59 0.96 17.31
C ARG A 36 9.20 0.39 17.04
N SER A 37 8.76 0.35 15.80
CA SER A 37 7.49 -0.25 15.40
C SER A 37 7.49 -1.78 15.40
N GLY A 38 8.64 -2.45 15.59
CA GLY A 38 8.79 -3.91 15.49
C GLY A 38 8.69 -4.47 14.07
N LYS A 39 8.36 -3.63 13.08
CA LYS A 39 8.09 -4.05 11.68
C LYS A 39 9.34 -4.57 10.96
N SER A 40 10.52 -4.22 11.44
CA SER A 40 11.79 -4.74 10.92
C SER A 40 11.92 -6.25 11.09
N HIS A 41 11.34 -6.82 12.15
CA HIS A 41 11.26 -8.27 12.32
C HIS A 41 10.48 -8.95 11.17
N ILE A 42 9.43 -8.30 10.67
CA ILE A 42 8.64 -8.85 9.55
C ILE A 42 9.45 -8.84 8.26
N PHE A 43 10.04 -7.72 7.88
CA PHE A 43 10.69 -7.61 6.58
C PHE A 43 12.10 -8.20 6.56
N ILE A 44 12.88 -8.01 7.62
CA ILE A 44 14.27 -8.47 7.67
C ILE A 44 14.32 -9.93 8.13
N GLU A 45 13.74 -10.23 9.30
CA GLU A 45 13.94 -11.53 9.94
C GLU A 45 12.99 -12.61 9.39
N THR A 46 11.73 -12.27 9.13
CA THR A 46 10.73 -13.23 8.61
C THR A 46 10.78 -13.34 7.09
N LEU A 47 10.75 -12.20 6.39
CA LEU A 47 10.72 -12.18 4.93
C LEU A 47 12.12 -12.27 4.31
N GLY A 48 13.21 -12.01 5.06
CA GLY A 48 14.57 -12.20 4.58
C GLY A 48 15.09 -11.11 3.64
N PHE A 49 14.66 -9.85 3.83
CA PHE A 49 15.26 -8.69 3.16
C PHE A 49 16.51 -8.19 3.90
N ARG A 50 17.40 -7.53 3.16
CA ARG A 50 18.65 -6.99 3.70
C ARG A 50 18.39 -5.69 4.46
N PRO A 51 18.95 -5.55 5.68
CA PRO A 51 18.95 -4.29 6.42
C PRO A 51 19.41 -3.10 5.57
N ARG A 52 18.63 -2.02 5.55
CA ARG A 52 18.94 -0.76 4.86
C ARG A 52 19.44 -0.91 3.42
N SER A 53 18.98 -1.94 2.70
CA SER A 53 19.36 -2.14 1.30
C SER A 53 18.50 -1.26 0.38
N ALA A 54 19.18 -0.42 -0.41
CA ALA A 54 18.53 0.41 -1.41
C ALA A 54 17.91 -0.43 -2.54
N ASP A 55 18.60 -1.49 -3.00
CA ASP A 55 18.07 -2.42 -3.99
C ASP A 55 16.80 -3.12 -3.51
N ASP A 56 16.78 -3.62 -2.27
CA ASP A 56 15.59 -4.27 -1.72
C ASP A 56 14.44 -3.27 -1.53
N ALA A 57 14.75 -2.02 -1.16
CA ALA A 57 13.76 -0.95 -1.07
C ALA A 57 13.15 -0.59 -2.44
N LEU A 58 13.96 -0.56 -3.50
CA LEU A 58 13.50 -0.34 -4.88
C LEU A 58 12.64 -1.50 -5.36
N ALA A 59 13.08 -2.74 -5.12
CA ALA A 59 12.33 -3.95 -5.49
C ALA A 59 10.98 -4.02 -4.75
N LEU A 60 10.95 -3.70 -3.44
CA LEU A 60 9.72 -3.63 -2.67
C LEU A 60 8.78 -2.54 -3.19
N ALA A 61 9.30 -1.35 -3.51
CA ALA A 61 8.48 -0.28 -4.07
C ALA A 61 7.83 -0.69 -5.39
N ALA A 62 8.59 -1.33 -6.29
CA ALA A 62 8.06 -1.83 -7.56
C ALA A 62 6.97 -2.90 -7.34
N LEU A 63 7.24 -3.89 -6.48
CA LEU A 63 6.28 -4.95 -6.14
C LEU A 63 4.97 -4.39 -5.56
N TYR A 64 5.07 -3.40 -4.66
CA TYR A 64 3.88 -2.77 -4.07
C TYR A 64 3.05 -2.02 -5.12
N VAL A 65 3.71 -1.35 -6.07
CA VAL A 65 3.01 -0.66 -7.17
C VAL A 65 2.31 -1.67 -8.08
N GLU A 66 2.97 -2.77 -8.43
CA GLU A 66 2.40 -3.82 -9.28
C GLU A 66 1.18 -4.48 -8.62
N GLU A 67 1.32 -4.94 -7.36
CA GLU A 67 0.21 -5.52 -6.60
C GLU A 67 -0.93 -4.51 -6.44
N ALA A 68 -0.65 -3.24 -6.11
CA ALA A 68 -1.69 -2.23 -5.96
C ALA A 68 -2.48 -1.99 -7.26
N LYS A 69 -1.79 -1.86 -8.41
CA LYS A 69 -2.45 -1.72 -9.71
C LYS A 69 -3.35 -2.92 -10.02
N LEU A 70 -2.86 -4.13 -9.78
CA LEU A 70 -3.62 -5.36 -10.00
C LEU A 70 -4.90 -5.38 -9.15
N ARG A 71 -4.77 -5.11 -7.84
CA ARG A 71 -5.90 -5.13 -6.90
C ARG A 71 -6.92 -4.05 -7.20
N ILE A 72 -6.49 -2.83 -7.55
CA ILE A 72 -7.38 -1.74 -7.96
C ILE A 72 -8.18 -2.12 -9.20
N GLY A 73 -7.53 -2.70 -10.22
CA GLY A 73 -8.20 -3.16 -11.43
C GLY A 73 -9.27 -4.23 -11.16
N GLN A 74 -9.12 -4.98 -10.06
CA GLN A 74 -10.06 -6.01 -9.61
C GLN A 74 -11.08 -5.50 -8.58
N GLY A 75 -11.01 -4.22 -8.17
CA GLY A 75 -11.84 -3.68 -7.08
C GLY A 75 -11.49 -4.23 -5.69
N GLN A 76 -10.30 -4.82 -5.53
CA GLN A 76 -9.85 -5.51 -4.32
C GLN A 76 -9.12 -4.57 -3.35
N TYR A 77 -9.87 -3.63 -2.78
CA TYR A 77 -9.36 -2.70 -1.78
C TYR A 77 -10.45 -2.29 -0.81
N ARG A 78 -10.04 -1.87 0.39
CA ARG A 78 -10.97 -1.39 1.41
C ARG A 78 -10.86 0.12 1.53
N LEU A 79 -11.98 0.82 1.35
CA LEU A 79 -12.04 2.26 1.57
C LEU A 79 -11.91 2.57 3.05
N GLY A 80 -11.09 3.58 3.34
CA GLY A 80 -11.00 4.19 4.66
C GLY A 80 -11.57 5.61 4.63
N ASP A 81 -11.24 6.35 5.69
CA ASP A 81 -11.70 7.71 5.89
C ASP A 81 -11.19 8.67 4.80
N ARG A 82 -11.97 9.73 4.58
CA ARG A 82 -11.61 10.88 3.76
C ARG A 82 -11.31 12.05 4.67
N ASP A 83 -10.13 12.64 4.49
CA ASP A 83 -9.71 13.86 5.18
C ASP A 83 -9.28 14.94 4.16
N GLU A 84 -8.75 16.06 4.63
CA GLU A 84 -8.28 17.17 3.79
C GLU A 84 -7.12 16.79 2.87
N HIS A 85 -6.38 15.72 3.17
CA HIS A 85 -5.24 15.26 2.38
C HIS A 85 -5.65 14.28 1.26
N GLY A 86 -6.84 13.69 1.36
CA GLY A 86 -7.34 12.75 0.38
C GLY A 86 -8.23 11.68 1.00
N ARG A 87 -8.43 10.59 0.25
CA ARG A 87 -9.17 9.43 0.77
C ARG A 87 -8.24 8.25 0.93
N ARG A 88 -8.27 7.64 2.11
CA ARG A 88 -7.43 6.48 2.43
C ARG A 88 -8.05 5.21 1.86
N CYS A 89 -7.19 4.28 1.50
CA CYS A 89 -7.61 2.90 1.25
C CYS A 89 -6.55 1.91 1.77
N THR A 90 -7.00 0.70 2.05
CA THR A 90 -6.15 -0.43 2.39
C THR A 90 -6.12 -1.39 1.21
N ILE A 91 -4.92 -1.78 0.83
CA ILE A 91 -4.68 -2.77 -0.24
C ILE A 91 -3.86 -3.90 0.36
N VAL A 92 -4.26 -5.14 0.10
CA VAL A 92 -3.43 -6.30 0.44
C VAL A 92 -2.40 -6.53 -0.65
N VAL A 93 -1.14 -6.63 -0.21
CA VAL A 93 0.02 -6.88 -1.07
C VAL A 93 0.63 -8.22 -0.65
N THR A 94 1.02 -9.03 -1.62
CA THR A 94 1.70 -10.31 -1.36
C THR A 94 3.21 -10.13 -1.46
N VAL A 95 3.92 -10.30 -0.35
CA VAL A 95 5.38 -10.19 -0.30
C VAL A 95 5.97 -11.55 0.05
N ARG A 96 6.73 -12.15 -0.87
CA ARG A 96 7.33 -13.50 -0.74
C ARG A 96 6.32 -14.55 -0.19
N GLY A 97 5.11 -14.54 -0.74
CA GLY A 97 4.03 -15.47 -0.37
C GLY A 97 3.23 -15.10 0.87
N ILE A 98 3.58 -14.01 1.58
CA ILE A 98 2.84 -13.55 2.76
C ILE A 98 1.96 -12.35 2.38
N ALA A 99 0.67 -12.47 2.66
CA ALA A 99 -0.30 -11.40 2.45
C ALA A 99 -0.28 -10.38 3.59
N ILE A 100 -0.04 -9.12 3.26
CA ILE A 100 0.04 -8.02 4.23
C ILE A 100 -0.86 -6.85 3.84
N ARG A 101 -1.50 -6.24 4.83
CA ARG A 101 -2.25 -5.00 4.65
C ARG A 101 -1.30 -3.82 4.54
N SER A 102 -1.52 -3.01 3.52
CA SER A 102 -0.80 -1.77 3.26
C SER A 102 -1.77 -0.59 3.14
N GLY A 103 -1.36 0.57 3.65
CA GLY A 103 -2.17 1.78 3.65
C GLY A 103 -1.75 2.74 2.54
N TRP A 104 -2.73 3.25 1.81
CA TRP A 104 -2.58 4.15 0.67
C TRP A 104 -3.48 5.37 0.83
N ILE A 105 -3.13 6.46 0.16
CA ILE A 105 -3.96 7.67 0.09
C ILE A 105 -4.11 8.09 -1.37
N LEU A 106 -5.34 8.27 -1.83
CA LEU A 106 -5.64 8.91 -3.10
C LEU A 106 -5.66 10.42 -2.87
N LEU A 107 -4.65 11.10 -3.41
CA LEU A 107 -4.51 12.54 -3.39
C LEU A 107 -5.43 13.17 -4.44
N HIS A 108 -5.75 14.46 -4.27
CA HIS A 108 -6.67 15.19 -5.14
C HIS A 108 -6.17 15.36 -6.58
N ASP A 109 -4.88 15.16 -6.83
CA ASP A 109 -4.22 15.25 -8.13
C ASP A 109 -4.19 13.91 -8.90
N GLY A 110 -4.87 12.88 -8.37
CA GLY A 110 -4.94 11.57 -9.00
C GLY A 110 -3.73 10.68 -8.70
N ILE A 111 -2.91 11.02 -7.70
CA ILE A 111 -1.84 10.14 -7.24
C ILE A 111 -2.34 9.23 -6.11
N LEU A 112 -2.18 7.92 -6.26
CA LEU A 112 -2.36 6.96 -5.19
C LEU A 112 -1.00 6.64 -4.55
N ALA A 113 -0.73 7.20 -3.38
CA ALA A 113 0.56 7.11 -2.73
C ALA A 113 0.57 6.10 -1.57
N LEU A 114 1.59 5.25 -1.49
CA LEU A 114 1.82 4.37 -0.35
C LEU A 114 2.17 5.20 0.89
N THR A 115 1.37 5.10 1.94
CA THR A 115 1.62 5.80 3.21
C THR A 115 2.24 4.88 4.25
N THR A 116 1.75 3.63 4.32
CA THR A 116 2.10 2.64 5.35
C THR A 116 2.36 1.28 4.71
N PRO A 117 3.62 0.82 4.60
CA PRO A 117 3.94 -0.47 4.00
C PRO A 117 3.35 -1.69 4.72
N PHE A 118 3.10 -1.57 6.03
CA PHE A 118 2.56 -2.66 6.85
C PHE A 118 1.67 -2.12 7.97
N SER A 119 0.40 -2.55 7.95
CA SER A 119 -0.61 -2.34 9.01
C SER A 119 -1.12 -3.66 9.62
N GLY A 120 -0.61 -4.81 9.16
CA GLY A 120 -0.91 -6.14 9.72
C GLY A 120 -0.91 -7.24 8.66
N PHE A 121 -1.02 -8.49 9.10
CA PHE A 121 -1.20 -9.64 8.21
C PHE A 121 -2.66 -9.75 7.76
N ALA A 122 -2.88 -10.05 6.50
CA ALA A 122 -4.18 -10.45 5.99
C ALA A 122 -4.38 -11.94 6.28
N THR A 123 -5.52 -12.32 6.84
CA THR A 123 -5.78 -13.69 7.33
C THR A 123 -7.06 -14.30 6.75
N GLY A 124 -7.77 -13.64 5.83
CA GLY A 124 -8.97 -14.22 5.23
C GLY A 124 -9.48 -13.53 3.95
N ARG A 125 -10.61 -14.04 3.45
CA ARG A 125 -11.33 -13.54 2.25
C ARG A 125 -11.91 -12.13 2.43
N GLU A 126 -12.00 -11.65 3.67
CA GLU A 126 -12.51 -10.32 4.07
C GLU A 126 -11.45 -9.20 3.95
N ASP A 127 -10.20 -9.56 3.66
CA ASP A 127 -9.10 -8.61 3.48
C ASP A 127 -8.90 -8.18 2.02
N ILE A 128 -9.65 -8.79 1.09
CA ILE A 128 -9.50 -8.64 -0.37
C ILE A 128 -10.70 -7.91 -0.95
#